data_AF-A0A389MJ76-F1
#
_entry.id   AF-A0A389MJ76-F1
#
_cell.length_a   1.000
_cell.length_b   1.000
_cell.length_c   1.000
_cell.angle_alpha   90.00
_cell.angle_beta   90.00
_cell.angle_gamma   90.00
#
_symmetry.space_group_name_H-M   'P 1'
#
loop_
_entity.id
_entity.type
_entity.pdbx_description
1 polymer ?
#
loop_
_entity_poly.entity_id
_entity_poly.type
_entity_poly.pdbx_seq_one_letter_code
_entity_poly.pdbx_strand_id
1 'polypeptide(L)'
;MTTLLLIEHDNGAVKDATLKALTAAKDLGAPVHGLVAGSGASAVASAAAKLDGIEKVLVAEDAAYDHALAEPTAALIAAVAEPYDAIVSSASTTGKNVLPRVAALLDVAQVSDIIKVVSPDTFERPIYAGNAIQTVQAPGPKKVITVRTAAFKAAAEGGSDAAVEAVSAAAPGQAGSSFKGEEIAKSDRPELAAARIIVSGGRSLGSADKFKELIEPLADSLGAAVGASRAAVDAGYAPNDWQVGQTGKVVAPDLYVAVGISGAIQHLAGMKDSKVIVAINKDEDAPIFQVADYGLVGDLFQVVPELQAEVAKAKG
;
A
#
# COMPACT_ATOMS: atom_id res chain seq x y z
N MET A 1 22.42 -6.89 15.27
CA MET A 1 21.87 -6.23 14.09
C MET A 1 20.49 -5.73 14.42
N THR A 2 20.12 -4.52 14.01
CA THR A 2 18.81 -3.93 14.36
C THR A 2 18.18 -3.26 13.14
N THR A 3 16.87 -3.42 12.99
CA THR A 3 16.07 -2.84 11.91
C THR A 3 15.33 -1.60 12.40
N LEU A 4 15.40 -0.51 11.65
CA LEU A 4 14.55 0.67 11.82
C LEU A 4 13.37 0.60 10.84
N LEU A 5 12.15 0.55 11.34
CA LEU A 5 10.92 0.61 10.55
C LEU A 5 10.36 2.04 10.58
N LEU A 6 10.21 2.67 9.41
CA LEU A 6 9.42 3.90 9.29
C LEU A 6 7.94 3.58 9.46
N ILE A 7 7.33 4.07 10.53
CA ILE A 7 5.93 3.90 10.85
C ILE A 7 5.13 5.01 10.19
N GLU A 8 4.42 4.66 9.12
CA GLU A 8 3.45 5.54 8.51
C GLU A 8 2.16 5.51 9.32
N HIS A 9 1.59 6.70 9.53
CA HIS A 9 0.35 6.90 10.26
C HIS A 9 -0.55 7.91 9.54
N ASP A 10 -1.82 7.90 9.88
CA ASP A 10 -2.82 8.86 9.43
C ASP A 10 -3.89 9.00 10.51
N ASN A 11 -4.33 10.24 10.76
CA ASN A 11 -5.31 10.57 11.81
C ASN A 11 -5.00 9.94 13.19
N GLY A 12 -3.71 9.84 13.54
CA GLY A 12 -3.29 9.26 14.83
C GLY A 12 -3.32 7.74 14.89
N ALA A 13 -3.58 7.04 13.78
CA ALA A 13 -3.57 5.58 13.68
C ALA A 13 -2.42 5.08 12.80
N VAL A 14 -1.80 3.96 13.19
CA VAL A 14 -0.80 3.27 12.36
C VAL A 14 -1.47 2.73 11.10
N LYS A 15 -0.88 2.98 9.92
CA LYS A 15 -1.43 2.46 8.66
C LYS A 15 -1.23 0.94 8.57
N ASP A 16 -2.20 0.24 7.98
CA ASP A 16 -2.11 -1.20 7.66
C ASP A 16 -0.83 -1.56 6.87
N ALA A 17 -0.42 -0.67 5.96
CA ALA A 17 0.83 -0.79 5.21
C ALA A 17 2.06 -0.94 6.11
N THR A 18 2.11 -0.24 7.24
CA THR A 18 3.17 -0.35 8.24
C THR A 18 3.17 -1.72 8.92
N LEU A 19 1.99 -2.27 9.23
CA LEU A 19 1.87 -3.60 9.86
C LEU A 19 2.41 -4.69 8.94
N LYS A 20 2.18 -4.57 7.64
CA LYS A 20 2.71 -5.49 6.61
C LYS A 20 4.22 -5.34 6.43
N ALA A 21 4.72 -4.11 6.49
CA ALA A 21 6.15 -3.84 6.47
C ALA A 21 6.87 -4.34 7.75
N LEU A 22 6.21 -4.30 8.91
CA LEU A 22 6.71 -4.87 10.16
C LEU A 22 6.91 -6.38 10.05
N THR A 23 5.97 -7.11 9.43
CA THR A 23 6.14 -8.55 9.17
C THR A 23 7.41 -8.83 8.37
N ALA A 24 7.64 -8.10 7.28
CA ALA A 24 8.88 -8.23 6.51
C ALA A 24 10.13 -7.83 7.29
N ALA A 25 10.04 -6.82 8.17
CA ALA A 25 11.14 -6.40 9.03
C ALA A 25 11.50 -7.50 10.06
N LYS A 26 10.51 -8.24 10.59
CA LYS A 26 10.74 -9.38 11.48
C LYS A 26 11.43 -10.53 10.75
N ASP A 27 11.10 -10.77 9.49
CA ASP A 27 11.71 -11.82 8.67
C ASP A 27 13.22 -11.59 8.42
N LEU A 28 13.74 -10.38 8.68
CA LEU A 28 15.19 -10.12 8.70
C LEU A 28 15.92 -10.77 9.89
N GLY A 29 15.19 -11.29 10.89
CA GLY A 29 15.76 -12.01 12.03
C GLY A 29 16.50 -11.12 13.04
N ALA A 30 16.17 -9.83 13.09
CA ALA A 30 16.77 -8.83 13.96
C ALA A 30 15.69 -8.07 14.75
N PRO A 31 16.01 -7.55 15.95
CA PRO A 31 15.20 -6.54 16.64
C PRO A 31 14.68 -5.45 15.72
N VAL A 32 13.40 -5.09 15.86
CA VAL A 32 12.79 -3.99 15.09
C VAL A 32 12.50 -2.82 16.03
N HIS A 33 13.04 -1.67 15.70
CA HIS A 33 12.64 -0.39 16.29
C HIS A 33 11.73 0.35 15.31
N GLY A 34 10.65 0.95 15.80
CA GLY A 34 9.80 1.85 15.02
C GLY A 34 10.30 3.29 15.06
N LEU A 35 10.07 4.06 14.00
CA LEU A 35 10.19 5.52 14.00
C LEU A 35 8.85 6.14 13.62
N VAL A 36 8.30 6.95 14.50
CA VAL A 36 7.11 7.78 14.24
C VAL A 36 7.52 9.24 14.22
N ALA A 37 7.10 9.97 13.20
CA ALA A 37 7.40 11.39 13.04
C ALA A 37 6.13 12.20 12.75
N GLY A 38 6.07 13.43 13.25
CA GLY A 38 4.96 14.36 13.05
C GLY A 38 4.34 14.84 14.36
N SER A 39 3.49 15.85 14.23
CA SER A 39 2.61 16.33 15.29
C SER A 39 1.74 15.18 15.80
N GLY A 40 1.68 15.00 17.13
CA GLY A 40 0.92 13.91 17.74
C GLY A 40 1.53 12.52 17.57
N ALA A 41 2.78 12.42 17.09
CA ALA A 41 3.50 11.14 16.95
C ALA A 41 3.56 10.35 18.26
N SER A 42 3.55 10.99 19.43
CA SER A 42 3.53 10.31 20.73
C SER A 42 2.34 9.37 20.93
N ALA A 43 1.14 9.74 20.45
CA ALA A 43 -0.04 8.90 20.57
C ALA A 43 0.06 7.66 19.66
N VAL A 44 0.48 7.87 18.42
CA VAL A 44 0.75 6.79 17.44
C VAL A 44 1.85 5.88 17.96
N ALA A 45 2.91 6.43 18.55
CA ALA A 45 4.02 5.67 19.11
C ALA A 45 3.58 4.75 20.25
N SER A 46 2.69 5.23 21.10
CA SER A 46 2.10 4.42 22.17
C SER A 46 1.26 3.25 21.65
N ALA A 47 0.60 3.41 20.49
CA ALA A 47 -0.08 2.32 19.81
C ALA A 47 0.91 1.37 19.12
N ALA A 48 1.90 1.92 18.43
CA ALA A 48 2.96 1.16 17.76
C ALA A 48 3.79 0.31 18.73
N ALA A 49 4.00 0.78 19.95
CA ALA A 49 4.75 0.07 20.99
C ALA A 49 4.09 -1.24 21.42
N LYS A 50 2.81 -1.44 21.09
CA LYS A 50 2.03 -2.65 21.39
C LYS A 50 1.98 -3.65 20.23
N LEU A 51 2.63 -3.35 19.11
CA LEU A 51 2.69 -4.23 17.94
C LEU A 51 3.63 -5.40 18.20
N ASP A 52 3.22 -6.61 17.81
CA ASP A 52 4.05 -7.79 17.94
C ASP A 52 5.30 -7.72 17.03
N GLY A 53 6.47 -7.61 17.66
CA GLY A 53 7.78 -7.57 17.02
C GLY A 53 8.49 -6.21 17.09
N ILE A 54 7.86 -5.18 17.68
CA ILE A 54 8.52 -3.91 18.00
C ILE A 54 9.18 -4.03 19.37
N GLU A 55 10.48 -3.74 19.45
CA GLU A 55 11.25 -3.71 20.71
C GLU A 55 11.35 -2.29 21.29
N LYS A 56 11.33 -1.29 20.40
CA LYS A 56 11.44 0.13 20.77
C LYS A 56 10.76 1.03 19.76
N VAL A 57 10.21 2.17 20.18
CA VAL A 57 9.68 3.20 19.29
C VAL A 57 10.40 4.52 19.52
N LEU A 58 10.98 5.06 18.45
CA LEU A 58 11.53 6.41 18.41
C LEU A 58 10.43 7.39 17.98
N VAL A 59 10.37 8.55 18.65
CA VAL A 59 9.37 9.59 18.40
C VAL A 59 10.05 10.91 18.06
N ALA A 60 9.77 11.42 16.86
CA ALA A 60 10.20 12.73 16.39
C ALA A 60 8.97 13.64 16.24
N GLU A 61 8.59 14.32 17.32
CA GLU A 61 7.41 15.20 17.33
C GLU A 61 7.78 16.61 16.85
N ASP A 62 7.44 16.92 15.60
CA ASP A 62 7.66 18.23 14.97
C ASP A 62 6.72 18.37 13.77
N ALA A 63 6.14 19.56 13.59
CA ALA A 63 5.24 19.86 12.47
C ALA A 63 5.91 19.78 11.10
N ALA A 64 7.25 19.85 11.04
CA ALA A 64 8.02 19.65 9.81
C ALA A 64 7.80 18.26 9.18
N TYR A 65 7.33 17.28 9.96
CA TYR A 65 7.09 15.91 9.50
C TYR A 65 5.62 15.60 9.19
N ASP A 66 4.68 16.52 9.42
CA ASP A 66 3.22 16.27 9.31
C ASP A 66 2.78 15.77 7.93
N HIS A 67 3.44 16.27 6.87
CA HIS A 67 3.13 15.91 5.49
C HIS A 67 4.15 14.95 4.88
N ALA A 68 4.99 14.33 5.71
CA ALA A 68 5.99 13.33 5.33
C ALA A 68 6.82 13.72 4.08
N LEU A 69 7.21 15.00 3.98
CA LEU A 69 8.05 15.48 2.88
C LEU A 69 9.37 14.69 2.84
N ALA A 70 9.88 14.44 1.64
CA ALA A 70 11.03 13.54 1.45
C ALA A 70 12.30 14.07 2.13
N GLU A 71 12.59 15.36 1.93
CA GLU A 71 13.73 16.08 2.50
C GLU A 71 13.81 15.94 4.03
N PRO A 72 12.82 16.42 4.81
CA PRO A 72 12.90 16.38 6.27
C PRO A 72 12.87 14.94 6.80
N THR A 73 12.00 14.09 6.25
CA THR A 73 11.84 12.72 6.74
C THR A 73 13.11 11.89 6.49
N ALA A 74 13.74 12.03 5.32
CA ALA A 74 14.99 11.33 5.03
C ALA A 74 16.16 11.84 5.88
N ALA A 75 16.23 13.16 6.14
CA ALA A 75 17.25 13.74 7.01
C ALA A 75 17.13 13.23 8.46
N LEU A 76 15.90 13.16 8.99
CA LEU A 76 15.60 12.55 10.28
C LEU A 76 16.07 11.09 10.33
N ILE A 77 15.68 10.27 9.35
CA ILE A 77 16.07 8.86 9.31
C ILE A 77 17.59 8.72 9.26
N ALA A 78 18.27 9.49 8.40
CA ALA A 78 19.73 9.43 8.28
C ALA A 78 20.44 9.84 9.59
N ALA A 79 19.92 10.85 10.31
CA ALA A 79 20.47 11.31 11.58
C ALA A 79 20.40 10.25 12.69
N VAL A 80 19.42 9.34 12.64
CA VAL A 80 19.26 8.26 13.63
C VAL A 80 19.71 6.89 13.11
N ALA A 81 20.26 6.79 11.90
CA ALA A 81 20.55 5.52 11.23
C ALA A 81 21.81 4.77 11.73
N GLU A 82 22.69 5.43 12.48
CA GLU A 82 23.98 4.87 12.91
C GLU A 82 23.87 3.51 13.60
N PRO A 83 22.99 3.29 14.60
CA PRO A 83 22.85 1.99 15.28
C PRO A 83 22.07 0.92 14.49
N TYR A 84 21.59 1.21 13.28
CA TYR A 84 20.73 0.31 12.51
C TYR A 84 21.44 -0.28 11.30
N ASP A 85 21.21 -1.57 11.05
CA ASP A 85 21.76 -2.30 9.89
C ASP A 85 20.74 -2.44 8.75
N ALA A 86 19.46 -2.23 9.06
CA ALA A 86 18.40 -2.20 8.06
C ALA A 86 17.46 -1.04 8.34
N ILE A 87 17.01 -0.37 7.27
CA ILE A 87 15.97 0.66 7.30
C ILE A 87 14.87 0.20 6.36
N VAL A 88 13.68 0.00 6.90
CA VAL A 88 12.55 -0.60 6.21
C VAL A 88 11.37 0.37 6.21
N SER A 89 10.63 0.41 5.11
CA SER A 89 9.32 1.06 5.05
C SER A 89 8.41 0.30 4.10
N SER A 90 7.12 0.59 4.16
CA SER A 90 6.19 0.08 3.16
C SER A 90 6.53 0.69 1.78
N ALA A 91 6.20 0.00 0.69
CA ALA A 91 6.36 0.50 -0.67
C ALA A 91 5.20 1.43 -1.08
N SER A 92 4.70 2.25 -0.14
CA SER A 92 3.70 3.30 -0.33
C SER A 92 4.25 4.49 -1.12
N THR A 93 3.40 5.48 -1.40
CA THR A 93 3.83 6.78 -1.94
C THR A 93 4.90 7.42 -1.06
N THR A 94 4.72 7.43 0.25
CA THR A 94 5.69 7.98 1.20
C THR A 94 6.98 7.17 1.22
N GLY A 95 6.89 5.85 1.38
CA GLY A 95 8.09 5.02 1.46
C GLY A 95 8.93 5.03 0.18
N LYS A 96 8.27 5.01 -0.99
CA LYS A 96 8.95 5.14 -2.30
C LYS A 96 9.54 6.52 -2.54
N ASN A 97 9.04 7.55 -1.87
CA ASN A 97 9.56 8.92 -1.96
C ASN A 97 10.74 9.16 -1.00
N VAL A 98 10.65 8.64 0.24
CA VAL A 98 11.63 8.91 1.31
C VAL A 98 12.85 7.99 1.22
N LEU A 99 12.66 6.67 1.08
CA LEU A 99 13.74 5.70 1.31
C LEU A 99 14.86 5.72 0.25
N PRO A 100 14.61 5.99 -1.04
CA PRO A 100 15.70 6.20 -1.99
C PRO A 100 16.61 7.36 -1.60
N ARG A 101 16.06 8.42 -0.99
CA ARG A 101 16.84 9.55 -0.49
C ARG A 101 17.66 9.18 0.73
N VAL A 102 17.10 8.39 1.65
CA VAL A 102 17.85 7.83 2.79
C VAL A 102 19.03 6.99 2.30
N ALA A 103 18.81 6.12 1.31
CA ALA A 103 19.86 5.29 0.73
C ALA A 103 21.00 6.15 0.14
N ALA A 104 20.67 7.22 -0.57
CA ALA A 104 21.64 8.17 -1.10
C ALA A 104 22.41 8.93 0.00
N LEU A 105 21.74 9.38 1.06
CA LEU A 105 22.38 10.06 2.19
C LEU A 105 23.35 9.15 2.96
N LEU A 106 23.07 7.86 3.01
CA LEU A 106 23.89 6.85 3.69
C LEU A 106 24.91 6.18 2.77
N ASP A 107 24.95 6.53 1.48
CA ASP A 107 25.79 5.93 0.45
C ASP A 107 25.66 4.39 0.36
N VAL A 108 24.42 3.90 0.30
CA VAL A 108 24.12 2.45 0.19
C VAL A 108 23.08 2.16 -0.88
N ALA A 109 23.04 0.91 -1.33
CA ALA A 109 22.03 0.44 -2.27
C ALA A 109 20.63 0.37 -1.63
N GLN A 110 19.61 0.71 -2.44
CA GLN A 110 18.20 0.56 -2.07
C GLN A 110 17.62 -0.69 -2.73
N VAL A 111 17.00 -1.57 -1.94
CA VAL A 111 16.26 -2.74 -2.44
C VAL A 111 14.76 -2.43 -2.40
N SER A 112 14.19 -2.11 -3.55
CA SER A 112 12.79 -1.67 -3.63
C SER A 112 11.79 -2.78 -3.80
N ASP A 113 10.61 -2.58 -3.21
CA ASP A 113 9.38 -3.32 -3.50
C ASP A 113 9.54 -4.84 -3.33
N ILE A 114 10.20 -5.26 -2.26
CA ILE A 114 10.42 -6.68 -1.97
C ILE A 114 9.09 -7.39 -1.71
N ILE A 115 9.00 -8.65 -2.13
CA ILE A 115 7.85 -9.52 -1.87
C ILE A 115 8.19 -10.67 -0.91
N LYS A 116 9.47 -10.88 -0.63
CA LYS A 116 9.95 -11.93 0.27
C LYS A 116 11.35 -11.63 0.77
N VAL A 117 11.59 -11.94 2.03
CA VAL A 117 12.92 -12.01 2.64
C VAL A 117 13.38 -13.47 2.58
N VAL A 118 14.48 -13.74 1.88
CA VAL A 118 15.07 -15.10 1.76
C VAL A 118 16.11 -15.32 2.85
N SER A 119 16.90 -14.28 3.13
CA SER A 119 17.87 -14.19 4.22
C SER A 119 18.02 -12.71 4.61
N PRO A 120 18.72 -12.37 5.71
CA PRO A 120 18.89 -10.98 6.15
C PRO A 120 19.50 -10.02 5.11
N ASP A 121 20.17 -10.56 4.08
CA ASP A 121 20.80 -9.81 2.99
C ASP A 121 20.24 -10.16 1.60
N THR A 122 19.26 -11.07 1.48
CA THR A 122 18.76 -11.56 0.18
C THR A 122 17.24 -11.51 0.12
N PHE A 123 16.73 -10.95 -0.98
CA PHE A 123 15.31 -10.64 -1.16
C PHE A 123 14.81 -11.10 -2.52
N GLU A 124 13.53 -11.44 -2.63
CA GLU A 124 12.86 -11.55 -3.93
C GLU A 124 12.03 -10.30 -4.20
N ARG A 125 12.10 -9.80 -5.44
CA ARG A 125 11.29 -8.67 -5.90
C ARG A 125 10.78 -8.89 -7.33
N PRO A 126 9.57 -8.40 -7.66
CA PRO A 126 9.06 -8.45 -9.01
C PRO A 126 9.74 -7.41 -9.90
N ILE A 127 9.99 -7.78 -11.14
CA ILE A 127 10.41 -6.89 -12.23
C ILE A 127 9.51 -7.13 -13.46
N TYR A 128 9.57 -6.23 -14.45
CA TYR A 128 8.73 -6.30 -15.66
C TYR A 128 7.23 -6.50 -15.35
N ALA A 129 6.68 -5.62 -14.49
CA ALA A 129 5.29 -5.72 -14.01
C ALA A 129 4.94 -7.08 -13.34
N GLY A 130 5.95 -7.70 -12.74
CA GLY A 130 5.85 -8.98 -12.05
C GLY A 130 5.80 -10.19 -12.98
N ASN A 131 6.23 -10.06 -14.25
CA ASN A 131 6.40 -11.19 -15.15
C ASN A 131 7.67 -12.01 -14.83
N ALA A 132 8.61 -11.43 -14.09
CA ALA A 132 9.74 -12.14 -13.54
C ALA A 132 9.97 -11.76 -12.08
N ILE A 133 10.41 -12.72 -11.29
CA ILE A 133 10.85 -12.51 -9.91
C ILE A 133 12.38 -12.59 -9.91
N GLN A 134 13.02 -11.55 -9.40
CA GLN A 134 14.47 -11.47 -9.26
C GLN A 134 14.85 -11.66 -7.79
N THR A 135 15.81 -12.55 -7.53
CA THR A 135 16.51 -12.64 -6.25
C THR A 135 17.67 -11.64 -6.25
N VAL A 136 17.70 -10.75 -5.27
CA VAL A 136 18.70 -9.68 -5.13
C VAL A 136 19.38 -9.82 -3.77
N GLN A 137 20.71 -9.92 -3.79
CA GLN A 137 21.54 -9.87 -2.59
C GLN A 137 22.11 -8.46 -2.39
N ALA A 138 22.01 -7.94 -1.18
CA ALA A 138 22.52 -6.64 -0.76
C ALA A 138 23.63 -6.83 0.30
N PRO A 139 24.90 -7.03 -0.12
CA PRO A 139 25.99 -7.44 0.76
C PRO A 139 26.52 -6.31 1.66
N GLY A 140 26.07 -5.07 1.44
CA GLY A 140 26.47 -3.91 2.24
C GLY A 140 26.06 -4.05 3.71
N PRO A 141 26.80 -3.39 4.64
CA PRO A 141 26.52 -3.50 6.07
C PRO A 141 25.13 -2.94 6.41
N LYS A 142 24.74 -1.82 5.80
CA LYS A 142 23.41 -1.21 5.93
C LYS A 142 22.54 -1.49 4.71
N LYS A 143 21.27 -1.79 4.94
CA LYS A 143 20.26 -2.08 3.90
C LYS A 143 19.13 -1.05 3.97
N VAL A 144 18.67 -0.57 2.83
CA VAL A 144 17.49 0.31 2.75
C VAL A 144 16.45 -0.36 1.87
N ILE A 145 15.29 -0.67 2.44
CA ILE A 145 14.33 -1.61 1.87
C ILE A 145 12.94 -0.98 1.83
N THR A 146 12.22 -1.17 0.72
CA THR A 146 10.77 -0.94 0.68
C THR A 146 10.02 -2.25 0.44
N VAL A 147 8.90 -2.43 1.13
CA VAL A 147 8.16 -3.70 1.19
C VAL A 147 6.86 -3.61 0.42
N ARG A 148 6.64 -4.49 -0.55
CA ARG A 148 5.35 -4.61 -1.23
C ARG A 148 4.32 -5.15 -0.24
N THR A 149 3.47 -4.28 0.26
CA THR A 149 2.50 -4.60 1.32
C THR A 149 1.58 -5.75 0.95
N ALA A 150 1.15 -5.83 -0.30
CA ALA A 150 0.32 -6.93 -0.82
C ALA A 150 0.91 -8.34 -0.63
N ALA A 151 2.23 -8.48 -0.48
CA ALA A 151 2.90 -9.78 -0.34
C ALA A 151 3.03 -10.27 1.12
N PHE A 152 2.75 -9.41 2.11
CA PHE A 152 2.94 -9.72 3.52
C PHE A 152 1.62 -9.59 4.29
N LYS A 153 1.44 -10.44 5.30
CA LYS A 153 0.32 -10.31 6.24
C LYS A 153 0.61 -9.17 7.21
N ALA A 154 -0.44 -8.49 7.67
CA ALA A 154 -0.31 -7.49 8.72
C ALA A 154 0.17 -8.16 10.03
N ALA A 155 1.14 -7.54 10.69
CA ALA A 155 1.53 -7.94 12.04
C ALA A 155 0.36 -7.76 13.02
N ALA A 156 0.30 -8.65 14.02
CA ALA A 156 -0.74 -8.61 15.04
C ALA A 156 -0.43 -7.53 16.11
N GLU A 157 -1.48 -7.09 16.79
CA GLU A 157 -1.36 -6.40 18.07
C GLU A 157 -1.09 -7.41 19.21
N GLY A 158 -0.66 -6.91 20.36
CA GLY A 158 -0.45 -7.73 21.57
C GLY A 158 1.00 -8.12 21.82
N GLY A 159 1.95 -7.33 21.29
CA GLY A 159 3.36 -7.42 21.67
C GLY A 159 3.61 -6.97 23.11
N SER A 160 4.85 -7.16 23.58
CA SER A 160 5.33 -6.54 24.81
C SER A 160 5.33 -5.02 24.67
N ASP A 161 4.99 -4.29 25.74
CA ASP A 161 4.96 -2.82 25.76
C ASP A 161 6.38 -2.26 25.55
N ALA A 162 6.70 -1.91 24.31
CA ALA A 162 8.02 -1.45 23.91
C ALA A 162 8.34 -0.07 24.48
N ALA A 163 9.63 0.20 24.76
CA ALA A 163 10.04 1.51 25.22
C ALA A 163 9.79 2.58 24.15
N VAL A 164 9.28 3.75 24.57
CA VAL A 164 9.09 4.91 23.71
C VAL A 164 10.14 5.95 24.06
N GLU A 165 10.98 6.32 23.09
CA GLU A 165 12.09 7.27 23.26
C GLU A 165 11.91 8.48 22.33
N ALA A 166 11.95 9.67 22.90
CA ALA A 166 11.98 10.89 22.11
C ALA A 166 13.35 11.05 21.41
N VAL A 167 13.33 11.42 20.14
CA VAL A 167 14.53 11.76 19.37
C VAL A 167 14.42 13.18 18.83
N SER A 168 15.42 13.99 19.14
CA SER A 168 15.60 15.32 18.56
C SER A 168 16.38 15.19 17.26
N ALA A 169 15.69 14.99 16.16
CA ALA A 169 16.35 15.09 14.86
C ALA A 169 16.52 16.55 14.46
N ALA A 170 17.69 16.86 13.90
CA ALA A 170 18.05 18.19 13.45
C ALA A 170 16.94 18.81 12.59
N ALA A 171 16.63 20.08 12.85
CA ALA A 171 15.73 20.85 12.00
C ALA A 171 16.19 20.71 10.55
N PRO A 172 15.33 20.23 9.63
CA PRO A 172 15.68 20.13 8.23
C PRO A 172 16.11 21.52 7.76
N GLY A 173 17.38 21.66 7.35
CA GLY A 173 17.78 22.85 6.59
C GLY A 173 16.83 23.04 5.41
N GLN A 174 16.59 24.29 4.99
CA GLN A 174 15.58 24.67 3.99
C GLN A 174 15.35 23.56 2.94
N ALA A 175 14.26 22.81 3.12
CA ALA A 175 13.82 21.85 2.12
C ALA A 175 13.53 22.66 0.85
N GLY A 176 14.08 22.24 -0.29
CA GLY A 176 13.81 22.90 -1.58
C GLY A 176 12.34 22.86 -1.99
N SER A 177 11.49 22.14 -1.25
CA SER A 177 10.05 22.01 -1.41
C SER A 177 9.30 22.47 -0.16
N SER A 178 8.09 23.02 -0.34
CA SER A 178 7.16 23.32 0.75
C SER A 178 5.78 22.73 0.47
N PHE A 179 5.13 22.23 1.51
CA PHE A 179 3.72 21.83 1.43
C PHE A 179 2.82 23.06 1.34
N LYS A 180 1.83 23.05 0.44
CA LYS A 180 0.88 24.17 0.24
C LYS A 180 -0.56 23.82 0.57
N GLY A 181 -0.94 22.54 0.47
CA GLY A 181 -2.29 22.07 0.72
C GLY A 181 -2.52 20.69 0.14
N GLU A 182 -3.60 20.05 0.59
CA GLU A 182 -4.08 18.77 0.11
C GLU A 182 -5.62 18.77 0.08
N GLU A 183 -6.19 17.97 -0.83
CA GLU A 183 -7.62 17.72 -0.89
C GLU A 183 -7.86 16.26 -0.53
N ILE A 184 -8.42 16.02 0.67
CA ILE A 184 -8.64 14.67 1.16
C ILE A 184 -10.04 14.20 0.73
N ALA A 185 -10.08 13.16 -0.10
CA ALA A 185 -11.32 12.48 -0.46
C ALA A 185 -11.91 11.77 0.77
N LYS A 186 -13.04 12.26 1.28
CA LYS A 186 -13.79 11.60 2.35
C LYS A 186 -14.64 10.48 1.76
N SER A 187 -14.51 9.27 2.32
CA SER A 187 -15.35 8.13 1.96
C SER A 187 -15.65 7.29 3.20
N ASP A 188 -16.89 6.81 3.31
CA ASP A 188 -17.27 5.82 4.32
C ASP A 188 -16.85 4.39 3.90
N ARG A 189 -16.33 4.23 2.67
CA ARG A 189 -15.88 2.94 2.13
C ARG A 189 -14.44 2.64 2.58
N PRO A 190 -14.06 1.35 2.63
CA PRO A 190 -12.68 0.97 2.92
C PRO A 190 -11.69 1.64 1.97
N GLU A 191 -10.49 1.96 2.48
CA GLU A 191 -9.39 2.43 1.65
C GLU A 191 -8.93 1.33 0.69
N LEU A 192 -8.69 1.69 -0.58
CA LEU A 192 -8.49 0.74 -1.66
C LEU A 192 -7.30 -0.23 -1.45
N ALA A 193 -6.18 0.23 -0.88
CA ALA A 193 -5.00 -0.61 -0.66
C ALA A 193 -5.14 -1.56 0.56
N ALA A 194 -6.04 -1.23 1.50
CA ALA A 194 -6.34 -2.06 2.68
C ALA A 194 -7.60 -2.93 2.52
N ALA A 195 -8.40 -2.72 1.48
CA ALA A 195 -9.69 -3.37 1.32
C ALA A 195 -9.58 -4.88 1.09
N ARG A 196 -10.45 -5.64 1.77
CA ARG A 196 -10.60 -7.09 1.55
C ARG A 196 -11.41 -7.44 0.31
N ILE A 197 -12.33 -6.57 -0.10
CA ILE A 197 -13.14 -6.73 -1.30
C ILE A 197 -13.03 -5.44 -2.10
N ILE A 198 -12.81 -5.56 -3.41
CA ILE A 198 -12.75 -4.44 -4.33
C ILE A 198 -13.71 -4.72 -5.49
N VAL A 199 -14.62 -3.79 -5.76
CA VAL A 199 -15.42 -3.78 -6.99
C VAL A 199 -14.84 -2.69 -7.89
N SER A 200 -14.35 -3.07 -9.06
CA SER A 200 -13.64 -2.17 -9.96
C SER A 200 -14.33 -2.02 -11.31
N GLY A 201 -14.55 -0.76 -11.71
CA GLY A 201 -15.17 -0.43 -12.99
C GLY A 201 -14.18 -0.05 -14.10
N GLY A 202 -14.52 -0.42 -15.33
CA GLY A 202 -13.76 -0.06 -16.54
C GLY A 202 -14.43 0.99 -17.41
N ARG A 203 -13.76 1.37 -18.51
CA ARG A 203 -14.27 2.35 -19.48
C ARG A 203 -15.58 1.89 -20.16
N SER A 204 -15.87 0.60 -20.17
CA SER A 204 -17.09 0.05 -20.78
C SER A 204 -18.38 0.52 -20.11
N LEU A 205 -18.32 1.14 -18.91
CA LEU A 205 -19.46 1.76 -18.24
C LEU A 205 -19.97 3.02 -18.98
N GLY A 206 -19.16 3.66 -19.81
CA GLY A 206 -19.56 4.73 -20.73
C GLY A 206 -19.74 6.12 -20.11
N SER A 207 -20.00 6.26 -18.81
CA SER A 207 -20.08 7.55 -18.13
C SER A 207 -19.80 7.46 -16.63
N ALA A 208 -19.54 8.61 -16.00
CA ALA A 208 -19.46 8.73 -14.54
C ALA A 208 -20.78 8.33 -13.86
N ASP A 209 -21.92 8.72 -14.42
CA ASP A 209 -23.23 8.39 -13.86
C ASP A 209 -23.48 6.88 -13.84
N LYS A 210 -23.16 6.19 -14.95
CA LYS A 210 -23.27 4.72 -15.03
C LYS A 210 -22.26 4.02 -14.15
N PHE A 211 -21.05 4.57 -14.01
CA PHE A 211 -20.08 4.05 -13.06
C PHE A 211 -20.67 4.08 -11.64
N LYS A 212 -21.21 5.22 -11.21
CA LYS A 212 -21.83 5.36 -9.88
C LYS A 212 -23.06 4.46 -9.72
N GLU A 213 -23.93 4.40 -10.72
CA GLU A 213 -25.16 3.61 -10.68
C GLU A 213 -24.90 2.11 -10.55
N LEU A 214 -23.82 1.58 -11.15
CA LEU A 214 -23.55 0.14 -11.18
C LEU A 214 -22.50 -0.31 -10.16
N ILE A 215 -21.40 0.43 -10.02
CA ILE A 215 -20.24 -0.02 -9.24
C ILE A 215 -20.44 0.23 -7.75
N GLU A 216 -20.94 1.43 -7.40
CA GLU A 216 -21.07 1.81 -6.00
C GLU A 216 -22.10 0.95 -5.23
N PRO A 217 -23.33 0.69 -5.73
CA PRO A 217 -24.28 -0.14 -5.01
C PRO A 217 -23.82 -1.59 -4.83
N LEU A 218 -23.11 -2.14 -5.82
CA LEU A 218 -22.52 -3.48 -5.69
C LEU A 218 -21.40 -3.47 -4.65
N ALA A 219 -20.55 -2.44 -4.63
CA ALA A 219 -19.52 -2.29 -3.61
C ALA A 219 -20.12 -2.17 -2.21
N ASP A 220 -21.15 -1.33 -2.04
CA ASP A 220 -21.83 -1.13 -0.77
C ASP A 220 -22.50 -2.42 -0.28
N SER A 221 -23.16 -3.15 -1.19
CA SER A 221 -23.78 -4.45 -0.88
C SER A 221 -22.75 -5.48 -0.42
N LEU A 222 -21.49 -5.36 -0.85
CA LEU A 222 -20.39 -6.24 -0.46
C LEU A 222 -19.57 -5.72 0.73
N GLY A 223 -19.73 -4.46 1.15
CA GLY A 223 -18.82 -3.80 2.09
C GLY A 223 -17.42 -3.61 1.49
N ALA A 224 -17.35 -3.38 0.18
CA ALA A 224 -16.14 -3.31 -0.61
C ALA A 224 -15.63 -1.88 -0.81
N ALA A 225 -14.35 -1.74 -1.13
CA ALA A 225 -13.83 -0.52 -1.73
C ALA A 225 -14.18 -0.44 -3.22
N VAL A 226 -14.17 0.77 -3.75
CA VAL A 226 -14.40 1.03 -5.18
C VAL A 226 -13.07 1.26 -5.88
N GLY A 227 -12.81 0.49 -6.93
CA GLY A 227 -11.66 0.66 -7.80
C GLY A 227 -12.06 1.12 -9.21
N ALA A 228 -11.10 1.57 -10.00
CA ALA A 228 -11.28 1.94 -11.38
C ALA A 228 -10.05 1.59 -12.22
N SER A 229 -10.26 1.24 -13.48
CA SER A 229 -9.13 1.19 -14.43
C SER A 229 -8.69 2.60 -14.81
N ARG A 230 -7.41 2.76 -15.20
CA ARG A 230 -6.90 4.04 -15.72
C ARG A 230 -7.75 4.60 -16.87
N ALA A 231 -8.25 3.74 -17.75
CA ALA A 231 -9.09 4.16 -18.86
C ALA A 231 -10.44 4.79 -18.41
N ALA A 232 -10.95 4.40 -17.25
CA ALA A 232 -12.14 5.02 -16.65
C ALA A 232 -11.79 6.36 -15.97
N VAL A 233 -10.63 6.43 -15.31
CA VAL A 233 -10.12 7.68 -14.69
C VAL A 233 -9.83 8.74 -15.74
N ASP A 234 -9.09 8.38 -16.80
CA ASP A 234 -8.74 9.28 -17.90
C ASP A 234 -10.01 9.78 -18.65
N ALA A 235 -11.10 9.01 -18.61
CA ALA A 235 -12.41 9.39 -19.16
C ALA A 235 -13.30 10.19 -18.19
N GLY A 236 -12.83 10.47 -16.98
CA GLY A 236 -13.54 11.23 -15.95
C GLY A 236 -14.65 10.46 -15.23
N TYR A 237 -14.65 9.12 -15.27
CA TYR A 237 -15.70 8.30 -14.63
C TYR A 237 -15.47 8.12 -13.13
N ALA A 238 -14.20 8.12 -12.73
CA ALA A 238 -13.76 7.88 -11.36
C ALA A 238 -12.55 8.77 -11.03
N PRO A 239 -12.35 9.14 -9.75
CA PRO A 239 -11.16 9.87 -9.32
C PRO A 239 -9.89 9.02 -9.40
N ASN A 240 -8.73 9.68 -9.44
CA ASN A 240 -7.42 9.00 -9.51
C ASN A 240 -7.15 8.10 -8.30
N ASP A 241 -7.68 8.45 -7.12
CA ASP A 241 -7.51 7.66 -5.89
C ASP A 241 -8.11 6.26 -5.96
N TRP A 242 -9.02 6.03 -6.90
CA TRP A 242 -9.63 4.72 -7.15
C TRP A 242 -8.85 3.91 -8.20
N GLN A 243 -7.83 4.49 -8.83
CA GLN A 243 -7.11 3.83 -9.92
C GLN A 243 -6.35 2.59 -9.41
N VAL A 244 -6.66 1.44 -10.00
CA VAL A 244 -5.90 0.20 -9.81
C VAL A 244 -4.98 -0.02 -11.01
N GLY A 245 -3.75 -0.48 -10.73
CA GLY A 245 -2.77 -0.81 -11.76
C GLY A 245 -1.36 -0.32 -11.44
N GLN A 246 -0.44 -0.53 -12.36
CA GLN A 246 0.98 -0.18 -12.25
C GLN A 246 1.23 1.29 -11.91
N THR A 247 0.42 2.19 -12.46
CA THR A 247 0.50 3.65 -12.22
C THR A 247 -0.54 4.14 -11.19
N GLY A 248 -1.29 3.23 -10.59
CA GLY A 248 -2.25 3.51 -9.52
C GLY A 248 -1.85 2.73 -8.27
N LYS A 249 -2.84 2.17 -7.59
CA LYS A 249 -2.65 1.32 -6.42
C LYS A 249 -2.47 -0.14 -6.85
N VAL A 250 -1.50 -0.80 -6.20
CA VAL A 250 -1.33 -2.26 -6.24
C VAL A 250 -2.08 -2.82 -5.05
N VAL A 251 -3.00 -3.75 -5.30
CA VAL A 251 -3.93 -4.33 -4.33
C VAL A 251 -3.88 -5.85 -4.39
N ALA A 252 -4.18 -6.50 -3.27
CA ALA A 252 -4.33 -7.95 -3.16
C ALA A 252 -5.51 -8.29 -2.23
N PRO A 253 -6.75 -7.93 -2.60
CA PRO A 253 -7.93 -8.25 -1.82
C PRO A 253 -8.19 -9.77 -1.79
N ASP A 254 -9.06 -10.17 -0.87
CA ASP A 254 -9.64 -11.52 -0.86
C ASP A 254 -10.56 -11.74 -2.09
N LEU A 255 -11.25 -10.69 -2.54
CA LEU A 255 -12.11 -10.71 -3.73
C LEU A 255 -11.92 -9.43 -4.56
N TYR A 256 -11.65 -9.59 -5.85
CA TYR A 256 -11.62 -8.52 -6.85
C TYR A 256 -12.68 -8.77 -7.92
N VAL A 257 -13.64 -7.86 -8.05
CA VAL A 257 -14.69 -7.92 -9.08
C VAL A 257 -14.38 -6.89 -10.18
N ALA A 258 -13.94 -7.36 -11.34
CA ALA A 258 -13.60 -6.55 -12.50
C ALA A 258 -14.80 -6.41 -13.45
N VAL A 259 -15.43 -5.23 -13.46
CA VAL A 259 -16.63 -4.93 -14.25
C VAL A 259 -16.26 -4.11 -15.48
N GLY A 260 -16.37 -4.71 -16.67
CA GLY A 260 -16.11 -4.04 -17.94
C GLY A 260 -14.66 -3.61 -18.13
N ILE A 261 -13.72 -4.35 -17.53
CA ILE A 261 -12.27 -4.12 -17.62
C ILE A 261 -11.67 -5.13 -18.59
N SER A 262 -10.88 -4.67 -19.56
CA SER A 262 -10.28 -5.56 -20.57
C SER A 262 -9.13 -6.42 -20.06
N GLY A 263 -8.43 -5.99 -18.99
CA GLY A 263 -7.27 -6.70 -18.47
C GLY A 263 -5.95 -6.35 -19.16
N ALA A 264 -5.75 -5.07 -19.53
CA ALA A 264 -4.44 -4.60 -19.98
C ALA A 264 -3.36 -4.93 -18.92
N ILE A 265 -2.15 -5.28 -19.35
CA ILE A 265 -1.05 -5.72 -18.48
C ILE A 265 -0.79 -4.73 -17.34
N GLN A 266 -0.91 -3.44 -17.59
CA GLN A 266 -0.73 -2.38 -16.59
C GLN A 266 -1.82 -2.44 -15.50
N HIS A 267 -3.06 -2.80 -15.83
CA HIS A 267 -4.12 -3.02 -14.84
C HIS A 267 -3.85 -4.30 -14.05
N LEU A 268 -3.57 -5.40 -14.74
CA LEU A 268 -3.30 -6.70 -14.12
C LEU A 268 -2.12 -6.65 -13.14
N ALA A 269 -1.08 -5.89 -13.46
CA ALA A 269 0.07 -5.67 -12.58
C ALA A 269 -0.29 -5.12 -11.19
N GLY A 270 -1.46 -4.48 -11.07
CA GLY A 270 -1.96 -3.94 -9.81
C GLY A 270 -2.99 -4.81 -9.09
N MET A 271 -3.48 -5.91 -9.67
CA MET A 271 -4.55 -6.72 -9.04
C MET A 271 -4.44 -8.23 -9.25
N LYS A 272 -3.46 -8.73 -10.01
CA LYS A 272 -3.30 -10.17 -10.29
C LYS A 272 -3.01 -11.02 -9.04
N ASP A 273 -2.55 -10.39 -7.97
CA ASP A 273 -2.24 -11.04 -6.69
C ASP A 273 -3.49 -11.12 -5.78
N SER A 274 -4.69 -10.75 -6.28
CA SER A 274 -5.97 -10.97 -5.58
C SER A 274 -6.25 -12.46 -5.40
N LYS A 275 -6.85 -12.87 -4.29
CA LYS A 275 -7.09 -14.30 -4.02
C LYS A 275 -8.18 -14.90 -4.91
N VAL A 276 -9.21 -14.12 -5.21
CA VAL A 276 -10.29 -14.48 -6.12
C VAL A 276 -10.56 -13.31 -7.06
N ILE A 277 -10.52 -13.57 -8.36
CA ILE A 277 -10.80 -12.60 -9.41
C ILE A 277 -12.09 -13.02 -10.14
N VAL A 278 -13.10 -12.16 -10.08
CA VAL A 278 -14.34 -12.28 -10.83
C VAL A 278 -14.32 -11.26 -11.96
N ALA A 279 -14.54 -11.67 -13.20
CA ALA A 279 -14.56 -10.79 -14.35
C ALA A 279 -15.94 -10.81 -15.05
N ILE A 280 -16.51 -9.62 -15.28
CA ILE A 280 -17.74 -9.42 -16.04
C ILE A 280 -17.39 -8.58 -17.27
N ASN A 281 -17.47 -9.18 -18.46
CA ASN A 281 -17.15 -8.49 -19.70
C ASN A 281 -18.03 -9.02 -20.85
N LYS A 282 -18.37 -8.17 -21.82
CA LYS A 282 -19.13 -8.58 -23.01
C LYS A 282 -18.25 -9.27 -24.06
N ASP A 283 -16.95 -8.98 -24.03
CA ASP A 283 -15.97 -9.49 -24.97
C ASP A 283 -15.36 -10.76 -24.42
N GLU A 284 -15.72 -11.93 -24.97
CA GLU A 284 -15.27 -13.24 -24.52
C GLU A 284 -13.75 -13.44 -24.66
N ASP A 285 -13.10 -12.66 -25.53
CA ASP A 285 -11.65 -12.71 -25.77
C ASP A 285 -10.88 -11.72 -24.88
N ALA A 286 -11.56 -11.02 -23.96
CA ALA A 286 -10.92 -10.03 -23.10
C ALA A 286 -9.78 -10.65 -22.25
N PRO A 287 -8.55 -10.09 -22.27
CA PRO A 287 -7.42 -10.60 -21.52
C PRO A 287 -7.65 -10.81 -20.02
N ILE A 288 -8.58 -10.09 -19.40
CA ILE A 288 -8.95 -10.27 -17.99
C ILE A 288 -9.36 -11.71 -17.68
N PHE A 289 -9.97 -12.43 -18.64
CA PHE A 289 -10.40 -13.81 -18.43
C PHE A 289 -9.23 -14.78 -18.30
N GLN A 290 -8.02 -14.43 -18.75
CA GLN A 290 -6.83 -15.26 -18.57
C GLN A 290 -6.36 -15.34 -17.12
N VAL A 291 -6.79 -14.40 -16.28
CA VAL A 291 -6.42 -14.33 -14.86
C VAL A 291 -7.64 -14.41 -13.93
N ALA A 292 -8.86 -14.54 -14.47
CA ALA A 292 -10.07 -14.60 -13.67
C ALA A 292 -10.33 -16.04 -13.19
N ASP A 293 -10.64 -16.20 -11.91
CA ASP A 293 -11.12 -17.47 -11.35
C ASP A 293 -12.57 -17.75 -11.78
N TYR A 294 -13.36 -16.68 -11.92
CA TYR A 294 -14.74 -16.74 -12.41
C TYR A 294 -14.95 -15.69 -13.50
N GLY A 295 -15.31 -16.12 -14.70
CA GLY A 295 -15.64 -15.25 -15.82
C GLY A 295 -17.12 -15.34 -16.18
N LEU A 296 -17.78 -14.19 -16.34
CA LEU A 296 -19.13 -14.10 -16.89
C LEU A 296 -19.12 -13.22 -18.13
N VAL A 297 -19.34 -13.87 -19.29
CA VAL A 297 -19.51 -13.17 -20.56
C VAL A 297 -20.94 -12.65 -20.65
N GLY A 298 -21.11 -11.32 -20.65
CA GLY A 298 -22.44 -10.73 -20.67
C GLY A 298 -22.44 -9.21 -20.64
N ASP A 299 -23.64 -8.64 -20.83
CA ASP A 299 -23.83 -7.20 -20.71
C ASP A 299 -23.79 -6.77 -19.24
N LEU A 300 -22.80 -5.95 -18.88
CA LEU A 300 -22.64 -5.42 -17.53
C LEU A 300 -23.88 -4.66 -17.05
N PHE A 301 -24.67 -4.07 -17.94
CA PHE A 301 -25.88 -3.32 -17.57
C PHE A 301 -27.04 -4.20 -17.13
N GLN A 302 -26.98 -5.50 -17.43
CA GLN A 302 -27.96 -6.49 -16.98
C GLN A 302 -27.39 -7.33 -15.84
N VAL A 303 -26.17 -7.82 -16.01
CA VAL A 303 -25.50 -8.74 -15.10
C VAL A 303 -25.22 -8.11 -13.73
N VAL A 304 -24.75 -6.86 -13.67
CA VAL A 304 -24.35 -6.25 -12.39
C VAL A 304 -25.55 -6.00 -11.47
N PRO A 305 -26.69 -5.44 -11.94
CA PRO A 305 -27.89 -5.34 -11.12
C PRO A 305 -28.43 -6.70 -10.64
N GLU A 306 -28.40 -7.73 -11.49
CA GLU A 306 -28.82 -9.08 -11.09
C GLU A 306 -27.91 -9.66 -10.01
N LEU A 307 -26.59 -9.56 -10.18
CA LEU A 307 -25.61 -9.96 -9.18
C LEU A 307 -25.82 -9.23 -7.86
N GLN A 308 -26.04 -7.92 -7.90
CA GLN A 308 -26.32 -7.13 -6.71
C GLN A 308 -27.57 -7.65 -5.99
N ALA A 309 -28.65 -7.93 -6.71
CA ALA A 309 -29.89 -8.45 -6.14
C ALA A 309 -29.69 -9.83 -5.49
N GLU A 310 -28.95 -10.72 -6.13
CA GLU A 310 -28.64 -12.04 -5.55
C GLU A 310 -27.70 -11.95 -4.33
N VAL A 311 -26.71 -11.05 -4.35
CA VAL A 311 -25.85 -10.77 -3.18
C VAL A 311 -26.68 -10.26 -2.01
N ALA A 312 -27.63 -9.36 -2.26
CA ALA A 312 -28.53 -8.86 -1.23
C ALA A 312 -29.37 -10.00 -0.62
N LYS A 313 -30.01 -10.84 -1.45
CA LYS A 313 -30.78 -12.01 -1.00
C LYS A 313 -29.94 -13.01 -0.20
N ALA A 314 -28.69 -13.22 -0.60
CA ALA A 314 -27.79 -14.15 0.09
C ALA A 314 -27.38 -13.62 1.48
N LYS A 315 -27.42 -12.30 1.70
CA LYS A 315 -27.11 -11.66 2.97
C LYS A 315 -28.32 -11.54 3.92
N GLY A 316 -29.54 -11.69 3.40
CA GLY A 316 -30.81 -11.62 4.16
C GLY A 316 -31.76 -10.60 3.58
#